data_AF-A0A6M0CAV2-F1
#
_entry.id   AF-A0A6M0CAV2-F1
#
_cell.length_a   1.000
_cell.length_b   1.000
_cell.length_c   1.000
_cell.angle_alpha   90.00
_cell.angle_beta   90.00
_cell.angle_gamma   90.00
#
_symmetry.space_group_name_H-M   'P 1'
#
loop_
_entity.id
_entity.type
_entity.pdbx_description
1 polymer ?
#
loop_
_entity_poly.entity_id
_entity_poly.type
_entity_poly.pdbx_seq_one_letter_code
_entity_poly.pdbx_strand_id
1 'polypeptide(L)'
;MKARHKDIIVRFQLNPDVPRHVEVDEVKLRQILMNLLDNAVKFTDSGYVRLKLSVQNIPRLESCRIHQTSDLLWLQFDVEDTGPGIAQDELELLFQAFFQTDSGKRYNGGTGLGLAISKEFIVLMGGDIAVASTLGKGTVFRLDIPIKYAPLPSGYSEPVSEQSKVKYEDNLCSIQPHRRLFIDAAMRNMPSDWKQDLKKAAITGADTKMMVLVSEIPTTFNDLSTTLIKWINDFKFEKIITLIEQAES
;
A
#
# COMPACT_ATOMS: atom_id res chain seq x y z
N MET A 1 -20.30 11.04 -14.95
CA MET A 1 -20.43 10.45 -13.59
C MET A 1 -20.40 11.58 -12.58
N LYS A 2 -21.32 11.62 -11.62
CA LYS A 2 -21.31 12.62 -10.54
C LYS A 2 -20.21 12.23 -9.55
N ALA A 3 -19.24 13.12 -9.31
CA ALA A 3 -18.30 12.98 -8.21
C ALA A 3 -19.09 12.92 -6.90
N ARG A 4 -19.02 11.80 -6.18
CA ARG A 4 -19.58 11.71 -4.82
C ARG A 4 -18.55 12.35 -3.90
N HIS A 5 -18.83 13.54 -3.41
CA HIS A 5 -18.09 14.10 -2.28
C HIS A 5 -18.22 13.11 -1.11
N LYS A 6 -17.11 12.52 -0.68
CA LYS A 6 -17.03 11.67 0.51
C LYS A 6 -16.84 12.55 1.74
N ASP A 7 -17.63 12.31 2.79
CA ASP A 7 -17.56 13.03 4.06
C ASP A 7 -16.81 12.19 5.10
N ILE A 8 -15.48 12.13 4.92
CA ILE A 8 -14.59 11.26 5.71
C ILE A 8 -13.60 12.11 6.48
N ILE A 9 -13.51 11.85 7.78
CA ILE A 9 -12.47 12.43 8.64
C ILE A 9 -11.28 11.48 8.67
N VAL A 10 -10.11 11.94 8.22
CA VAL A 10 -8.85 11.18 8.35
C VAL A 10 -8.14 11.61 9.63
N ARG A 11 -7.79 10.64 10.48
CA ARG A 11 -7.14 10.86 11.78
C ARG A 11 -5.80 10.14 11.85
N PHE A 12 -4.79 10.83 12.37
CA PHE A 12 -3.50 10.25 12.70
C PHE A 12 -3.30 10.31 14.21
N GLN A 13 -2.97 9.17 14.82
CA GLN A 13 -2.73 9.07 16.26
C GLN A 13 -1.38 8.39 16.48
N LEU A 14 -0.41 9.15 16.98
CA LEU A 14 0.91 8.66 17.35
C LEU A 14 0.97 8.54 18.88
N ASN A 15 1.26 7.35 19.40
CA ASN A 15 1.53 7.20 20.82
C ASN A 15 2.86 7.89 21.19
N PRO A 16 2.98 8.51 22.38
CA PRO A 16 4.18 9.23 22.80
C PRO A 16 5.46 8.39 22.82
N ASP A 17 5.33 7.07 23.05
CA ASP A 17 6.45 6.14 23.16
C ASP A 17 6.99 5.68 21.80
N VAL A 18 6.38 6.12 20.69
CA VAL A 18 6.84 5.77 19.35
C VAL A 18 8.12 6.55 19.03
N PRO A 19 9.24 5.86 18.73
CA PRO A 19 10.48 6.52 18.36
C PRO A 19 10.30 7.36 17.09
N ARG A 20 10.90 8.55 17.06
CA ARG A 20 10.84 9.46 15.90
C ARG A 20 11.51 8.89 14.65
N HIS A 21 12.53 8.03 14.84
CA HIS A 21 13.28 7.41 13.76
C HIS A 21 13.44 5.92 14.05
N VAL A 22 13.25 5.10 13.01
CA VAL A 22 13.34 3.64 13.07
C VAL A 22 14.05 3.16 11.83
N GLU A 23 14.81 2.08 11.95
CA GLU A 23 15.36 1.39 10.79
C GLU A 23 14.33 0.38 10.27
N VAL A 24 13.86 0.60 9.05
CA VAL A 24 12.87 -0.24 8.37
C VAL A 24 13.00 -0.06 6.86
N ASP A 25 12.50 -1.02 6.07
CA ASP A 25 12.31 -0.81 4.63
C ASP A 25 11.15 0.19 4.40
N GLU A 26 11.50 1.46 4.25
CA GLU A 26 10.55 2.56 4.09
C GLU A 26 9.61 2.35 2.90
N VAL A 27 10.14 1.90 1.76
CA VAL A 27 9.37 1.76 0.52
C VAL A 27 8.31 0.68 0.69
N LYS A 28 8.68 -0.47 1.28
CA LYS A 28 7.75 -1.57 1.55
C LYS A 28 6.70 -1.20 2.59
N LEU A 29 7.10 -0.58 3.68
CA LEU A 29 6.18 -0.13 4.71
C LEU A 29 5.16 0.87 4.15
N ARG A 30 5.63 1.86 3.37
CA ARG A 30 4.78 2.85 2.73
C ARG A 30 3.80 2.21 1.76
N GLN A 31 4.24 1.25 0.95
CA GLN A 31 3.38 0.53 0.01
C GLN A 31 2.25 -0.23 0.73
N ILE A 32 2.56 -0.91 1.84
CA ILE A 32 1.55 -1.59 2.66
C ILE A 32 0.55 -0.56 3.22
N LEU A 33 1.05 0.49 3.88
CA LEU A 33 0.19 1.49 4.52
C LEU A 33 -0.69 2.23 3.52
N MET A 34 -0.17 2.60 2.35
CA MET A 34 -0.96 3.25 1.30
C MET A 34 -2.05 2.33 0.78
N ASN A 35 -1.76 1.05 0.52
CA ASN A 35 -2.78 0.09 0.11
C ASN A 35 -3.90 -0.04 1.17
N LEU A 36 -3.56 -0.11 2.46
CA LEU A 36 -4.55 -0.20 3.54
C LEU A 36 -5.38 1.09 3.67
N LEU A 37 -4.74 2.26 3.65
CA LEU A 37 -5.40 3.55 3.76
C LEU A 37 -6.30 3.85 2.56
N ASP A 38 -5.84 3.52 1.35
CA ASP A 38 -6.63 3.65 0.14
C ASP A 38 -7.86 2.77 0.18
N ASN A 39 -7.73 1.52 0.66
CA ASN A 39 -8.88 0.64 0.85
C ASN A 39 -9.86 1.23 1.87
N ALA A 40 -9.38 1.70 3.02
CA ALA A 40 -10.19 2.33 4.05
C ALA A 40 -10.99 3.54 3.51
N VAL A 41 -10.33 4.45 2.80
CA VAL A 41 -10.96 5.64 2.19
C VAL A 41 -11.89 5.25 1.05
N LYS A 42 -11.52 4.26 0.24
CA LYS A 42 -12.32 3.80 -0.91
C LYS A 42 -13.64 3.18 -0.48
N PHE A 43 -13.66 2.37 0.59
CA PHE A 43 -14.85 1.66 1.03
C PHE A 43 -15.69 2.41 2.07
N THR A 44 -15.13 3.44 2.70
CA THR A 44 -15.89 4.31 3.60
C THR A 44 -16.56 5.42 2.79
N ASP A 45 -17.87 5.60 2.90
CA ASP A 45 -18.59 6.71 2.24
C ASP A 45 -18.75 7.93 3.17
N SER A 46 -18.91 7.66 4.48
CA SER A 46 -19.01 8.67 5.53
C SER A 46 -18.46 8.13 6.85
N GLY A 47 -17.96 9.00 7.72
CA GLY A 47 -17.42 8.62 9.02
C GLY A 47 -15.93 8.92 9.14
N TYR A 48 -15.11 7.94 9.53
CA TYR A 48 -13.67 8.19 9.67
C TYR A 48 -12.80 7.05 9.17
N VAL A 49 -11.57 7.44 8.85
CA VAL A 49 -10.41 6.55 8.70
C VAL A 49 -9.36 7.00 9.72
N ARG A 50 -8.82 6.08 10.50
CA ARG A 50 -7.82 6.36 11.54
C ARG A 50 -6.59 5.51 11.31
N LEU A 51 -5.43 6.14 11.26
CA LEU A 51 -4.13 5.49 11.40
C LEU A 51 -3.61 5.72 12.82
N LYS A 52 -3.41 4.65 13.58
CA LYS A 52 -2.82 4.68 14.91
C LYS A 52 -1.46 3.97 14.90
N LEU A 53 -0.43 4.62 15.43
CA LEU A 53 0.89 4.03 15.67
C LEU A 53 1.12 3.86 17.17
N SER A 54 1.56 2.67 17.56
CA SER A 54 1.95 2.35 18.92
C SER A 54 3.15 1.43 18.97
N VAL A 55 3.96 1.56 20.01
CA VAL A 55 5.00 0.59 20.32
C VAL A 55 4.41 -0.50 21.20
N GLN A 56 4.66 -1.74 20.83
CA GLN A 56 4.35 -2.91 21.63
C GLN A 56 5.66 -3.52 22.14
N ASN A 57 5.69 -3.84 23.42
CA ASN A 57 6.73 -4.70 23.97
C ASN A 57 6.15 -6.11 23.98
N ILE A 58 6.24 -6.81 22.84
CA ILE A 58 5.67 -8.16 22.70
C ILE A 58 6.73 -9.17 23.16
N PRO A 59 6.58 -9.82 24.33
CA PRO A 59 7.35 -11.02 24.63
C PRO A 59 6.81 -12.16 23.75
N ARG A 60 7.28 -12.25 22.50
CA ARG A 60 6.91 -13.37 21.62
C ARG A 60 7.71 -14.60 22.06
N LEU A 61 6.97 -15.61 22.56
CA LEU A 61 7.48 -16.92 22.94
C LEU A 61 8.35 -17.53 21.83
N GLU A 62 9.56 -17.89 22.23
CA GLU A 62 10.65 -18.74 21.69
C GLU A 62 10.50 -19.62 20.41
N SER A 63 9.45 -19.55 19.59
CA SER A 63 9.29 -20.45 18.43
C SER A 63 9.93 -19.96 17.12
N CYS A 64 10.49 -18.75 17.08
CA CYS A 64 11.34 -18.28 15.97
C CYS A 64 12.77 -18.04 16.46
N ARG A 65 13.47 -19.10 16.85
CA ARG A 65 14.91 -19.05 17.14
C ARG A 65 15.71 -18.95 15.84
N ILE A 66 15.88 -17.73 15.34
CA ILE A 66 17.07 -17.36 14.55
C ILE A 66 17.54 -15.99 15.06
N HIS A 67 18.50 -16.05 15.99
CA HIS A 67 19.25 -14.95 16.64
C HIS A 67 18.60 -14.21 17.81
N GLN A 68 19.22 -14.41 18.98
CA GLN A 68 19.10 -13.59 20.19
C GLN A 68 19.21 -12.11 19.83
N THR A 69 18.15 -11.32 20.02
CA THR A 69 18.27 -9.87 20.15
C THR A 69 17.25 -9.41 21.19
N SER A 70 17.75 -9.05 22.37
CA SER A 70 16.99 -8.52 23.50
C SER A 70 16.46 -7.09 23.28
N ASP A 71 16.59 -6.56 22.05
CA ASP A 71 16.43 -5.14 21.73
C ASP A 71 15.46 -4.87 20.57
N LEU A 72 14.70 -5.88 20.09
CA LEU A 72 13.71 -5.66 19.04
C LEU A 72 12.43 -5.08 19.63
N LEU A 73 12.19 -3.80 19.32
CA LEU A 73 10.94 -3.12 19.58
C LEU A 73 9.94 -3.49 18.48
N TRP A 74 8.66 -3.65 18.82
CA TRP A 74 7.63 -3.88 17.81
C TRP A 74 6.85 -2.59 17.59
N LEU A 75 6.75 -2.18 16.33
CA LEU A 75 5.89 -1.08 15.93
C LEU A 75 4.59 -1.66 15.39
N GLN A 76 3.47 -1.21 15.97
CA GLN A 76 2.13 -1.61 15.56
C GLN A 76 1.45 -0.44 14.85
N PHE A 77 0.87 -0.71 13.69
CA PHE A 77 0.00 0.20 12.96
C PHE A 77 -1.41 -0.38 12.94
N ASP A 78 -2.40 0.38 13.43
CA ASP A 78 -3.81 0.07 13.22
C ASP A 78 -4.39 1.04 12.19
N VAL A 79 -4.80 0.51 11.03
CA VAL A 79 -5.60 1.24 10.02
C VAL A 79 -7.05 0.83 10.21
N GLU A 80 -7.86 1.76 10.71
CA GLU A 80 -9.25 1.55 11.06
C GLU A 80 -10.17 2.41 10.19
N ASP A 81 -11.27 1.83 9.75
CA ASP A 81 -12.33 2.51 9.02
C ASP A 81 -13.71 2.21 9.60
N THR A 82 -14.68 3.07 9.31
CA THR A 82 -16.11 2.87 9.65
C THR A 82 -16.94 2.48 8.42
N GLY A 83 -16.33 1.82 7.45
CA GLY A 83 -16.95 1.39 6.21
C GLY A 83 -17.94 0.22 6.39
N PRO A 84 -18.31 -0.47 5.31
CA PRO A 84 -19.32 -1.52 5.33
C PRO A 84 -18.90 -2.78 6.10
N GLY A 85 -17.64 -2.88 6.52
CA GLY A 85 -17.08 -4.10 7.08
C GLY A 85 -16.98 -5.24 6.06
N ILE A 86 -16.58 -6.41 6.54
CA ILE A 86 -16.29 -7.62 5.77
C ILE A 86 -16.99 -8.80 6.45
N ALA A 87 -17.55 -9.71 5.66
CA ALA A 87 -18.21 -10.90 6.18
C ALA A 87 -17.17 -11.89 6.73
N GLN A 88 -17.52 -12.64 7.77
CA GLN A 88 -16.58 -13.49 8.50
C GLN A 88 -15.95 -14.59 7.62
N ASP A 89 -16.73 -15.13 6.70
CA ASP A 89 -16.32 -16.13 5.71
C ASP A 89 -15.39 -15.58 4.62
N GLU A 90 -15.40 -14.25 4.39
CA GLU A 90 -14.49 -13.58 3.45
C GLU A 90 -13.14 -13.21 4.08
N LEU A 91 -13.04 -13.13 5.41
CA LEU A 91 -11.83 -12.68 6.11
C LEU A 91 -10.63 -13.61 5.87
N GLU A 92 -10.86 -14.93 5.84
CA GLU A 92 -9.80 -15.92 5.63
C GLU A 92 -9.23 -15.89 4.20
N LEU A 93 -10.04 -15.42 3.25
CA LEU A 93 -9.69 -15.36 1.84
C LEU A 93 -9.07 -14.01 1.45
N LEU A 94 -9.10 -13.02 2.34
CA LEU A 94 -8.77 -11.63 2.05
C LEU A 94 -7.33 -11.40 1.59
N PHE A 95 -6.40 -12.28 2.00
CA PHE A 95 -5.00 -12.24 1.59
C PHE A 95 -4.69 -13.15 0.40
N GLN A 96 -5.68 -13.83 -0.17
CA GLN A 96 -5.49 -14.63 -1.39
C GLN A 96 -5.44 -13.71 -2.62
N ALA A 97 -4.50 -14.01 -3.52
CA ALA A 97 -4.38 -13.28 -4.77
C ALA A 97 -5.69 -13.38 -5.58
N PHE A 98 -6.08 -12.25 -6.20
CA PHE A 98 -7.29 -12.10 -7.01
C PHE A 98 -8.63 -12.24 -6.27
N PHE A 99 -8.61 -12.51 -4.97
CA PHE A 99 -9.84 -12.51 -4.18
C PHE A 99 -10.37 -11.09 -3.99
N GLN A 100 -11.68 -10.93 -4.15
CA GLN A 100 -12.38 -9.67 -3.88
C GLN A 100 -13.64 -9.96 -3.10
N THR A 101 -13.82 -9.23 -1.99
CA THR A 101 -15.05 -9.26 -1.21
C THR A 101 -16.23 -8.72 -2.03
N ASP A 102 -17.45 -8.99 -1.61
CA ASP A 102 -18.64 -8.44 -2.26
C ASP A 102 -18.72 -6.91 -2.18
N SER A 103 -18.16 -6.31 -1.13
CA SER A 103 -17.95 -4.86 -1.06
C SER A 103 -16.89 -4.42 -2.09
N GLY A 104 -15.78 -5.15 -2.23
CA GLY A 104 -14.77 -4.96 -3.27
C GLY A 104 -15.36 -4.89 -4.68
N LYS A 105 -16.15 -5.89 -5.06
CA LYS A 105 -16.80 -5.98 -6.38
C LYS A 105 -17.77 -4.82 -6.63
N ARG A 106 -18.61 -4.47 -5.64
CA ARG A 106 -19.61 -3.40 -5.74
C ARG A 106 -19.00 -2.01 -5.99
N TYR A 107 -17.81 -1.75 -5.45
CA TYR A 107 -17.08 -0.50 -5.67
C TYR A 107 -16.14 -0.54 -6.89
N ASN A 108 -16.33 -1.47 -7.84
CA ASN A 108 -15.44 -1.69 -9.01
C ASN A 108 -13.97 -1.84 -8.58
N GLY A 109 -13.76 -2.60 -7.51
CA GLY A 109 -12.60 -2.42 -6.66
C GLY A 109 -11.38 -3.25 -7.02
N GLY A 110 -10.43 -2.67 -7.77
CA GLY A 110 -9.06 -3.18 -7.88
C GLY A 110 -8.94 -4.62 -8.43
N THR A 111 -7.77 -5.22 -8.33
CA THR A 111 -7.49 -6.58 -8.84
C THR A 111 -7.54 -7.66 -7.77
N GLY A 112 -7.67 -7.30 -6.49
CA GLY A 112 -7.53 -8.24 -5.38
C GLY A 112 -6.07 -8.58 -5.02
N LEU A 113 -5.08 -7.95 -5.67
CA LEU A 113 -3.66 -8.24 -5.42
C LEU A 113 -3.06 -7.46 -4.25
N GLY A 114 -3.55 -6.25 -3.97
CA GLY A 114 -2.88 -5.32 -3.03
C GLY A 114 -2.69 -5.88 -1.63
N LEU A 115 -3.69 -6.58 -1.09
CA LEU A 115 -3.62 -7.20 0.24
C LEU A 115 -2.72 -8.44 0.27
N ALA A 116 -2.74 -9.27 -0.79
CA ALA A 116 -1.82 -10.40 -0.93
C ALA A 116 -0.35 -9.92 -0.96
N ILE A 117 -0.05 -8.89 -1.76
CA ILE A 117 1.28 -8.27 -1.81
C ILE A 117 1.66 -7.65 -0.46
N SER A 118 0.70 -7.01 0.22
CA SER A 118 0.94 -6.44 1.56
C SER A 118 1.34 -7.53 2.56
N LYS A 119 0.71 -8.71 2.49
CA LYS A 119 1.04 -9.88 3.32
C LYS A 119 2.45 -10.39 3.01
N GLU A 120 2.83 -10.49 1.75
CA GLU A 120 4.18 -10.92 1.35
C GLU A 120 5.25 -9.95 1.88
N PHE A 121 5.05 -8.64 1.73
CA PHE A 121 6.02 -7.64 2.20
C PHE A 121 6.18 -7.65 3.71
N ILE A 122 5.08 -7.68 4.47
CA ILE A 122 5.21 -7.66 5.92
C ILE A 122 5.90 -8.93 6.45
N VAL A 123 5.64 -10.09 5.84
CA VAL A 123 6.34 -11.34 6.20
C VAL A 123 7.83 -11.25 5.89
N LEU A 124 8.21 -10.70 4.73
CA LEU A 124 9.61 -10.48 4.38
C LEU A 124 10.32 -9.51 5.34
N MET A 125 9.58 -8.54 5.89
CA MET A 125 10.06 -7.62 6.92
C MET A 125 10.07 -8.21 8.33
N GLY A 126 9.76 -9.51 8.49
CA GLY A 126 9.71 -10.21 9.77
C GLY A 126 8.50 -9.87 10.64
N GLY A 127 7.53 -9.17 10.06
CA GLY A 127 6.30 -8.75 10.72
C GLY A 127 5.11 -9.66 10.44
N ASP A 128 3.93 -9.19 10.84
CA ASP A 128 2.66 -9.82 10.53
C ASP A 128 1.56 -8.79 10.24
N ILE A 129 0.50 -9.22 9.57
CA ILE A 129 -0.73 -8.43 9.37
C ILE A 129 -1.95 -9.26 9.73
N ALA A 130 -2.80 -8.67 10.55
CA ALA A 130 -4.08 -9.22 11.00
C ALA A 130 -5.23 -8.29 10.61
N VAL A 131 -6.44 -8.85 10.55
CA VAL A 131 -7.66 -8.11 10.24
C VAL A 131 -8.75 -8.47 11.22
N ALA A 132 -9.48 -7.45 11.71
CA ALA A 132 -10.70 -7.61 12.47
C ALA A 132 -11.78 -6.74 11.82
N SER A 133 -12.92 -7.32 11.47
CA SER A 133 -13.99 -6.60 10.79
C SER A 133 -15.36 -7.03 11.32
N THR A 134 -16.34 -6.15 11.21
CA THR A 134 -17.74 -6.49 11.45
C THR A 134 -18.61 -5.77 10.43
N LEU A 135 -19.50 -6.52 9.77
CA LEU A 135 -20.44 -5.96 8.81
C LEU A 135 -21.21 -4.77 9.40
N GLY A 136 -21.22 -3.67 8.65
CA GLY A 136 -21.84 -2.39 9.00
C GLY A 136 -21.12 -1.57 10.07
N LYS A 137 -20.00 -2.05 10.64
CA LYS A 137 -19.23 -1.32 11.67
C LYS A 137 -17.86 -0.86 11.19
N GLY A 138 -17.30 -1.52 10.17
CA GLY A 138 -16.00 -1.18 9.60
C GLY A 138 -14.94 -2.25 9.85
N THR A 139 -13.69 -1.92 9.55
CA THR A 139 -12.56 -2.84 9.56
C THR A 139 -11.35 -2.22 10.25
N VAL A 140 -10.56 -3.06 10.92
CA VAL A 140 -9.24 -2.73 11.47
C VAL A 140 -8.22 -3.68 10.87
N PHE A 141 -7.28 -3.14 10.11
CA PHE A 141 -6.05 -3.83 9.73
C PHE A 141 -4.95 -3.49 10.72
N ARG A 142 -4.35 -4.52 11.31
CA ARG A 142 -3.23 -4.39 12.25
C ARG A 142 -1.96 -4.91 11.60
N LEU A 143 -0.95 -4.05 11.49
CA LEU A 143 0.39 -4.38 11.06
C LEU A 143 1.31 -4.40 12.27
N ASP A 144 2.08 -5.47 12.46
CA ASP A 144 3.11 -5.57 13.48
C ASP A 144 4.46 -5.77 12.79
N ILE A 145 5.43 -4.87 13.03
CA ILE A 145 6.75 -4.96 12.40
C ILE A 145 7.87 -4.85 13.45
N PRO A 146 8.86 -5.74 13.44
CA PRO A 146 10.05 -5.57 14.28
C PRO A 146 10.87 -4.41 13.74
N ILE A 147 11.32 -3.53 14.62
CA ILE A 147 12.15 -2.37 14.29
C ILE A 147 13.39 -2.34 15.17
N LYS A 148 14.44 -1.70 14.64
CA LYS A 148 15.61 -1.28 15.41
C LYS A 148 15.51 0.21 15.68
N TYR A 149 15.95 0.62 16.86
CA TYR A 149 16.08 2.04 17.18
C TYR A 149 17.13 2.68 16.27
N ALA A 150 16.75 3.76 15.58
CA ALA A 150 17.71 4.57 14.85
C ALA A 150 18.05 5.80 15.70
N PRO A 151 19.34 6.03 16.06
CA PRO A 151 19.73 7.28 16.72
C PRO A 151 19.42 8.47 15.81
N LEU A 152 19.11 9.62 16.41
CA LEU A 152 18.87 10.87 15.69
C LEU A 152 20.01 11.12 14.69
N PRO A 153 19.73 11.32 13.39
CA PRO A 153 20.77 11.67 12.44
C PRO A 153 21.44 12.97 12.90
N SER A 154 22.76 12.95 13.07
CA SER A 154 23.54 14.13 13.43
C SER A 154 23.36 15.21 12.36
N GLY A 155 22.63 16.29 12.68
CA GLY A 155 22.40 17.43 11.78
C GLY A 155 20.94 17.72 11.44
N TYR A 156 19.96 16.95 11.95
CA TYR A 156 18.54 17.27 11.75
C TYR A 156 18.07 18.37 12.71
N SER A 157 17.71 19.53 12.16
CA SER A 157 16.84 20.51 12.82
C SER A 157 15.37 20.09 12.66
N GLU A 158 14.58 20.13 13.73
CA GLU A 158 13.16 19.76 13.69
C GLU A 158 12.43 20.53 12.57
N PRO A 159 11.68 19.84 11.67
CA PRO A 159 10.70 20.53 10.85
C PRO A 159 9.53 20.97 11.74
N VAL A 160 9.21 22.25 11.65
CA VAL A 160 8.07 22.88 12.34
C VAL A 160 6.79 22.13 12.01
N SER A 161 6.00 21.82 13.04
CA SER A 161 4.73 21.12 12.92
C SER A 161 3.72 21.91 12.08
N GLU A 162 3.53 21.52 10.83
CA GLU A 162 2.34 21.92 10.07
C GLU A 162 1.32 20.78 10.09
N GLN A 163 0.23 21.01 10.81
CA GLN A 163 -1.00 20.25 10.66
C GLN A 163 -1.58 20.55 9.27
N SER A 164 -1.13 19.81 8.27
CA SER A 164 -1.64 19.94 6.91
C SER A 164 -3.06 19.36 6.85
N LYS A 165 -4.07 20.21 6.72
CA LYS A 165 -5.38 19.81 6.21
C LYS A 165 -5.21 19.35 4.76
N VAL A 166 -4.99 18.06 4.56
CA VAL A 166 -5.01 17.46 3.22
C VAL A 166 -6.47 17.42 2.77
N LYS A 167 -6.85 18.30 1.83
CA LYS A 167 -8.07 18.11 1.06
C LYS A 167 -7.85 16.89 0.17
N TYR A 168 -8.64 15.84 0.37
CA TYR A 168 -8.73 14.75 -0.58
C TYR A 168 -9.39 15.30 -1.85
N GLU A 169 -8.57 15.75 -2.80
CA GLU A 169 -9.03 15.99 -4.16
C GLU A 169 -9.08 14.63 -4.85
N ASP A 170 -10.30 14.17 -5.08
CA ASP A 170 -10.63 12.99 -5.85
C ASP A 170 -10.16 13.19 -7.29
N ASN A 171 -8.87 12.95 -7.56
CA ASN A 171 -8.31 12.91 -8.91
C ASN A 171 -8.68 11.58 -9.62
N LEU A 172 -9.91 11.13 -9.42
CA LEU A 172 -10.60 10.22 -10.34
C LEU A 172 -11.01 10.99 -11.60
N CYS A 173 -10.03 11.40 -12.39
CA CYS A 173 -10.25 11.79 -13.78
C CYS A 173 -9.52 10.82 -14.71
N SER A 174 -10.24 9.74 -15.01
CA SER A 174 -10.38 9.13 -16.34
C SER A 174 -9.19 9.26 -17.29
N ILE A 175 -8.38 8.19 -17.36
CA ILE A 175 -7.76 7.81 -18.63
C ILE A 175 -8.94 7.68 -19.62
N GLN A 176 -9.07 8.61 -20.55
CA GLN A 176 -10.10 8.52 -21.59
C GLN A 176 -9.98 7.14 -22.25
N PRO A 177 -11.07 6.43 -22.57
CA PRO A 177 -11.03 5.01 -22.98
C PRO A 177 -10.08 4.73 -24.15
N HIS A 178 -9.83 5.72 -25.02
CA HIS A 178 -8.82 5.60 -26.09
C HIS A 178 -7.38 5.55 -25.55
N ARG A 179 -7.01 6.33 -24.52
CA ARG A 179 -5.65 6.32 -23.94
C ARG A 179 -5.28 4.98 -23.31
N ARG A 180 -6.24 4.25 -22.73
CA ARG A 180 -5.99 2.94 -22.13
C ARG A 180 -5.60 1.90 -23.18
N LEU A 181 -6.28 1.90 -24.33
CA LEU A 181 -5.93 1.04 -25.47
C LEU A 181 -4.50 1.27 -25.96
N PHE A 182 -4.05 2.53 -25.98
CA PHE A 182 -2.67 2.87 -26.35
C PHE A 182 -1.64 2.40 -25.32
N ILE A 183 -1.95 2.48 -24.02
CA ILE A 183 -1.07 1.99 -22.94
C ILE A 183 -0.94 0.46 -23.00
N ASP A 184 -2.06 -0.26 -23.15
CA ASP A 184 -2.07 -1.71 -23.21
C ASP A 184 -1.33 -2.23 -24.46
N ALA A 185 -1.52 -1.56 -25.61
CA ALA A 185 -0.80 -1.88 -26.84
C ALA A 185 0.70 -1.56 -26.74
N ALA A 186 1.07 -0.43 -26.13
CA ALA A 186 2.46 -0.07 -25.88
C ALA A 186 3.15 -1.08 -24.96
N MET A 187 2.47 -1.52 -23.89
CA MET A 187 3.00 -2.52 -22.97
C MET A 187 3.23 -3.86 -23.66
N ARG A 188 2.32 -4.30 -24.56
CA ARG A 188 2.51 -5.52 -25.35
C ARG A 188 3.76 -5.48 -26.23
N ASN A 189 4.09 -4.30 -26.76
CA ASN A 189 5.28 -4.10 -27.60
C ASN A 189 6.59 -4.03 -26.82
N MET A 190 6.56 -3.94 -25.49
CA MET A 190 7.78 -3.94 -24.68
C MET A 190 8.44 -5.33 -24.67
N PRO A 191 9.79 -5.42 -24.68
CA PRO A 191 10.50 -6.70 -24.61
C PRO A 191 10.10 -7.55 -23.40
N SER A 192 10.01 -8.86 -23.57
CA SER A 192 9.61 -9.78 -22.49
C SER A 192 10.55 -9.73 -21.28
N ASP A 193 11.87 -9.68 -21.51
CA ASP A 193 12.85 -9.59 -20.42
C ASP A 193 12.70 -8.28 -19.63
N TRP A 194 12.45 -7.17 -20.33
CA TRP A 194 12.18 -5.86 -19.71
C TRP A 194 10.90 -5.90 -18.85
N LYS A 195 9.82 -6.54 -19.36
CA LYS A 195 8.57 -6.72 -18.61
C LYS A 195 8.78 -7.56 -17.36
N GLN A 196 9.57 -8.64 -17.45
CA GLN A 196 9.92 -9.46 -16.29
C GLN A 196 10.75 -8.69 -15.26
N ASP A 197 11.72 -7.87 -15.71
CA ASP A 197 12.52 -7.04 -14.83
C ASP A 197 11.70 -5.95 -14.14
N LEU A 198 10.76 -5.33 -14.85
CA LEU A 198 9.84 -4.34 -14.29
C LEU A 198 8.88 -5.00 -13.29
N LYS A 199 8.34 -6.18 -13.62
CA LYS A 199 7.48 -6.96 -12.71
C LYS A 199 8.24 -7.34 -11.45
N LYS A 200 9.47 -7.86 -11.58
CA LYS A 200 10.34 -8.18 -10.45
C LYS A 200 10.63 -6.93 -9.62
N ALA A 201 10.96 -5.81 -10.24
CA ALA A 201 11.23 -4.56 -9.55
C ALA A 201 9.99 -4.03 -8.79
N ALA A 202 8.80 -4.14 -9.36
CA ALA A 202 7.53 -3.80 -8.70
C ALA A 202 7.24 -4.71 -7.50
N ILE A 203 7.42 -6.02 -7.65
CA ILE A 203 7.30 -7.00 -6.56
C ILE A 203 8.35 -6.69 -5.48
N THR A 204 9.59 -6.37 -5.84
CA THR A 204 10.64 -6.05 -4.85
C THR A 204 10.64 -4.60 -4.41
N GLY A 205 9.72 -3.74 -4.88
CA GLY A 205 9.65 -2.32 -4.48
C GLY A 205 10.93 -1.56 -4.77
N ALA A 206 11.60 -1.92 -5.86
CA ALA A 206 12.87 -1.34 -6.25
C ALA A 206 12.61 -0.12 -7.14
N ASP A 207 12.14 0.98 -6.55
CA ASP A 207 11.66 2.18 -7.25
C ASP A 207 12.72 2.75 -8.18
N THR A 208 13.98 2.84 -7.73
CA THR A 208 15.09 3.27 -8.57
C THR A 208 15.26 2.38 -9.80
N LYS A 209 15.14 1.05 -9.64
CA LYS A 209 15.21 0.11 -10.76
C LYS A 209 14.01 0.29 -11.70
N MET A 210 12.81 0.51 -11.16
CA MET A 210 11.62 0.81 -11.98
C MET A 210 11.79 2.10 -12.77
N MET A 211 12.30 3.17 -12.14
CA MET A 211 12.55 4.45 -12.81
C MET A 211 13.60 4.35 -13.91
N VAL A 212 14.67 3.56 -13.69
CA VAL A 212 15.66 3.25 -14.74
C VAL A 212 14.99 2.53 -15.91
N LEU A 213 14.23 1.47 -15.66
CA LEU A 213 13.51 0.72 -16.71
C LEU A 213 12.52 1.62 -17.47
N VAL A 214 11.81 2.50 -16.78
CA VAL A 214 10.87 3.44 -17.42
C VAL A 214 11.59 4.48 -18.28
N SER A 215 12.82 4.87 -17.93
CA SER A 215 13.63 5.78 -18.75
C SER A 215 14.12 5.15 -20.07
N GLU A 216 14.11 3.82 -20.18
CA GLU A 216 14.45 3.08 -21.40
C GLU A 216 13.29 3.02 -22.41
N ILE A 217 12.07 3.42 -22.00
CA ILE A 217 10.90 3.39 -22.88
C ILE A 217 11.09 4.40 -24.03
N PRO A 218 10.96 3.97 -25.30
CA PRO A 218 11.03 4.88 -26.45
C PRO A 218 10.04 6.05 -26.33
N THR A 219 10.46 7.25 -26.74
CA THR A 219 9.65 8.47 -26.67
C THR A 219 8.33 8.39 -27.43
N THR A 220 8.22 7.46 -28.38
CA THR A 220 6.97 7.10 -29.08
C THR A 220 5.88 6.58 -28.15
N PHE A 221 6.23 6.07 -26.96
CA PHE A 221 5.31 5.54 -25.95
C PHE A 221 5.20 6.45 -24.72
N ASN A 222 5.17 7.77 -24.92
CA ASN A 222 5.14 8.76 -23.84
C ASN A 222 3.97 8.59 -22.86
N ASP A 223 2.79 8.15 -23.34
CA ASP A 223 1.64 7.89 -22.46
C ASP A 223 1.91 6.71 -21.49
N LEU A 224 2.66 5.69 -21.94
CA LEU A 224 3.06 4.56 -21.09
C LEU A 224 4.07 5.02 -20.04
N SER A 225 5.14 5.71 -20.45
CA SER A 225 6.17 6.18 -19.50
C SER A 225 5.59 7.14 -18.46
N THR A 226 4.78 8.11 -18.88
CA THR A 226 4.12 9.07 -17.96
C THR A 226 3.19 8.36 -16.98
N THR A 227 2.46 7.34 -17.44
CA THR A 227 1.56 6.55 -16.58
C THR A 227 2.34 5.73 -15.57
N LEU A 228 3.42 5.06 -16.00
CA LEU A 228 4.28 4.27 -15.11
C LEU A 228 4.98 5.17 -14.08
N ILE A 229 5.53 6.33 -14.48
CA ILE A 229 6.11 7.31 -13.56
C ILE A 229 5.09 7.73 -12.51
N LYS A 230 3.86 8.05 -12.93
CA LYS A 230 2.79 8.42 -12.00
C LYS A 230 2.50 7.28 -11.02
N TRP A 231 2.34 6.05 -11.51
CA TRP A 231 2.09 4.90 -10.65
C TRP A 231 3.26 4.58 -9.73
N ILE A 232 4.51 4.79 -10.16
CA ILE A 232 5.68 4.60 -9.29
C ILE A 232 5.66 5.64 -8.17
N ASN A 233 5.49 6.92 -8.51
CA ASN A 233 5.45 8.01 -7.53
C ASN A 233 4.27 7.89 -6.55
N ASP A 234 3.13 7.38 -7.03
CA ASP A 234 1.93 7.16 -6.23
C ASP A 234 1.94 5.80 -5.51
N PHE A 235 3.03 5.03 -5.57
CA PHE A 235 3.15 3.68 -4.98
C PHE A 235 2.01 2.73 -5.39
N LYS A 236 1.66 2.77 -6.68
CA LYS A 236 0.63 1.93 -7.30
C LYS A 236 1.24 0.75 -8.07
N PHE A 237 2.16 0.04 -7.43
CA PHE A 237 2.91 -1.06 -8.08
C PHE A 237 2.00 -2.21 -8.51
N GLU A 238 0.86 -2.40 -7.84
CA GLU A 238 -0.15 -3.37 -8.24
C GLU A 238 -0.72 -3.08 -9.63
N LYS A 239 -0.84 -1.81 -10.02
CA LYS A 239 -1.31 -1.42 -11.36
C LYS A 239 -0.26 -1.75 -12.42
N ILE A 240 1.01 -1.61 -12.09
CA ILE A 240 2.13 -1.97 -12.98
C ILE A 240 2.12 -3.48 -13.21
N ILE A 241 2.05 -4.28 -12.14
CA ILE A 241 2.02 -5.74 -12.22
C ILE A 241 0.80 -6.20 -13.05
N THR A 242 -0.38 -5.65 -12.76
CA THR A 242 -1.61 -5.97 -13.50
C THR A 242 -1.47 -5.65 -14.99
N LEU A 243 -0.91 -4.48 -15.33
CA LEU A 243 -0.74 -4.06 -16.72
C LEU A 243 0.20 -5.01 -17.48
N ILE A 244 1.25 -5.51 -16.82
CA ILE A 244 2.16 -6.50 -17.40
C ILE A 244 1.44 -7.83 -17.63
N GLU A 245 0.72 -8.33 -16.64
CA GLU A 245 -0.01 -9.62 -16.75
C GLU A 245 -1.08 -9.59 -17.84
N GLN A 246 -1.77 -8.46 -18.01
CA GLN A 246 -2.74 -8.24 -19.09
C GLN A 246 -2.09 -8.16 -20.48
N ALA A 247 -0.83 -7.75 -20.56
CA ALA A 247 -0.09 -7.69 -21.82
C ALA A 247 0.52 -9.05 -22.23
N GLU A 248 0.60 -9.99 -21.30
CA GLU A 248 1.11 -11.35 -21.54
C GLU A 248 -0.01 -12.38 -21.74
N SER A 249 -1.26 -12.00 -21.49
CA SER A 249 -2.48 -12.78 -21.75
C SER A 249 -2.96 -12.65 -23.19
#